data_AF-A0A8T5U8J4-F1
#
_entry.id   AF-A0A8T5U8J4-F1
#
_cell.length_a   1.000
_cell.length_b   1.000
_cell.length_c   1.000
_cell.angle_alpha   90.00
_cell.angle_beta   90.00
_cell.angle_gamma   90.00
#
_symmetry.space_group_name_H-M   'P 1'
#
loop_
_entity.id
_entity.type
_entity.pdbx_description
1 polymer ?
#
loop_
_entity_poly.entity_id
_entity_poly.type
_entity_poly.pdbx_seq_one_letter_code
_entity_poly.pdbx_strand_id
1 'polypeptide(L)'
;MSMYRSYLLKNQFWAKKGNEKDKNLESEKVFIKHDSEIGGIYAIINTERKGVKIIVNGEEHWFNNFDKLDSFLGRLKQRENDFMKILRRKNLSKKLRTLDI
;
A
#
# COMPACT_ATOMS: atom_id res chain seq x y z
N MET A 1 -16.37 12.73 9.63
CA MET A 1 -15.53 11.98 8.66
C MET A 1 -14.06 12.08 9.06
N SER A 2 -13.30 10.98 9.11
CA SER A 2 -11.84 11.02 9.34
C SER A 2 -11.12 11.14 7.99
N MET A 3 -10.31 12.21 7.80
CA MET A 3 -9.62 12.51 6.53
C MET A 3 -8.78 11.32 6.01
N TYR A 4 -8.13 10.59 6.91
CA TYR A 4 -7.31 9.42 6.58
C TYR A 4 -8.12 8.28 5.95
N ARG A 5 -9.39 8.09 6.36
CA ARG A 5 -10.27 7.06 5.78
C ARG A 5 -10.55 7.34 4.31
N SER A 6 -10.96 8.57 3.98
CA SER A 6 -11.27 8.95 2.59
C SER A 6 -10.05 8.83 1.69
N TYR A 7 -8.87 9.17 2.22
CA TYR A 7 -7.61 9.05 1.49
C TYR A 7 -7.22 7.60 1.19
N LEU A 8 -7.29 6.71 2.18
CA LEU A 8 -6.98 5.29 1.96
C LEU A 8 -7.94 4.66 0.94
N LEU A 9 -9.23 4.98 1.01
CA LEU A 9 -10.21 4.52 0.01
C LEU A 9 -9.89 5.03 -1.40
N LYS A 10 -9.47 6.29 -1.55
CA LYS A 10 -9.03 6.86 -2.84
C LYS A 10 -7.81 6.12 -3.40
N ASN A 11 -6.93 5.63 -2.53
CA ASN A 11 -5.71 4.90 -2.88
C ASN A 11 -5.89 3.38 -3.02
N GLN A 12 -7.12 2.92 -3.29
CA GLN A 12 -7.45 1.50 -3.52
C GLN A 12 -7.23 0.59 -2.31
N PHE A 13 -7.34 1.12 -1.09
CA PHE A 13 -7.40 0.27 0.09
C PHE A 13 -8.85 -0.15 0.38
N TRP A 14 -9.04 -1.43 0.64
CA TRP A 14 -10.32 -2.00 1.08
C TRP A 14 -10.42 -2.01 2.59
N ALA A 15 -11.57 -1.59 3.13
CA ALA A 15 -11.84 -1.74 4.55
C ALA A 15 -12.07 -3.22 4.91
N LYS A 16 -11.44 -3.68 6.00
CA LYS A 16 -11.69 -5.04 6.51
C LYS A 16 -13.16 -5.17 6.94
N LYS A 17 -13.78 -6.31 6.59
CA LYS A 17 -15.14 -6.68 7.02
C LYS A 17 -15.17 -6.71 8.55
N GLY A 18 -15.99 -5.86 9.18
CA GLY A 18 -16.07 -5.71 10.63
C GLY A 18 -15.76 -4.29 11.16
N ASN A 19 -15.13 -3.43 10.35
CA ASN A 19 -14.87 -2.02 10.71
C ASN A 19 -16.14 -1.19 11.03
N GLU A 20 -17.33 -1.69 10.67
CA GLU A 20 -18.61 -0.99 10.86
C GLU A 20 -19.42 -1.50 12.05
N LYS A 21 -19.09 -2.66 12.62
CA LYS A 21 -19.96 -3.36 13.58
C LYS A 21 -19.56 -3.21 15.04
N ASP A 22 -18.31 -2.84 15.33
CA ASP A 22 -17.83 -2.73 16.71
C ASP A 22 -17.71 -1.28 17.16
N LYS A 23 -18.63 -0.85 18.02
CA LYS A 23 -18.51 0.44 18.75
C LYS A 23 -17.30 0.46 19.70
N ASN A 24 -16.75 -0.72 20.06
CA ASN A 24 -15.54 -0.85 20.89
C ASN A 24 -14.23 -0.82 20.07
N LEU A 25 -14.28 -0.96 18.73
CA LEU A 25 -13.15 -0.73 17.81
C LEU A 25 -13.17 0.68 17.20
N GLU A 26 -13.80 1.67 17.87
CA GLU A 26 -13.65 3.06 17.45
C GLU A 26 -12.18 3.52 17.47
N SER A 27 -11.31 2.84 18.21
CA SER A 27 -9.90 3.12 18.32
C SER A 27 -9.09 2.70 17.09
N GLU A 28 -9.39 1.58 16.42
CA GLU A 28 -8.53 1.04 15.35
C GLU A 28 -9.32 0.54 14.13
N LYS A 29 -9.10 1.16 12.97
CA LYS A 29 -9.71 0.78 11.68
C LYS A 29 -8.67 0.23 10.73
N VAL A 30 -8.90 -1.00 10.25
CA VAL A 30 -7.95 -1.70 9.38
C VAL A 30 -8.39 -1.62 7.91
N PHE A 31 -7.45 -1.22 7.06
CA PHE A 31 -7.59 -1.13 5.63
C PHE A 31 -6.50 -2.00 4.99
N ILE A 32 -6.83 -2.64 3.87
CA ILE A 32 -5.97 -3.62 3.23
C ILE A 32 -5.91 -3.28 1.75
N LYS A 33 -4.72 -3.12 1.22
CA LYS A 33 -4.47 -3.04 -0.22
C LYS A 33 -3.63 -4.24 -0.60
N HIS A 34 -4.02 -4.94 -1.66
CA HIS A 34 -3.24 -6.04 -2.19
C HIS A 34 -2.45 -5.56 -3.40
N ASP A 35 -1.15 -5.79 -3.40
CA ASP A 35 -0.25 -5.58 -4.53
C ASP A 35 0.38 -6.93 -4.89
N SER A 36 0.47 -7.26 -6.18
CA SER A 36 0.93 -8.58 -6.61
C SER A 36 2.43 -8.83 -6.35
N GLU A 37 3.24 -7.78 -6.19
CA GLU A 37 4.69 -7.91 -5.98
C GLU A 37 5.11 -7.72 -4.51
N ILE A 38 4.42 -6.82 -3.80
CA ILE A 38 4.72 -6.47 -2.39
C ILE A 38 3.83 -7.30 -1.43
N GLY A 39 2.73 -7.85 -1.93
CA GLY A 39 1.74 -8.57 -1.13
C GLY A 39 0.74 -7.62 -0.45
N GLY A 40 0.27 -8.01 0.74
CA GLY A 40 -0.71 -7.24 1.50
C GLY A 40 -0.09 -6.03 2.19
N ILE A 41 -0.51 -4.83 1.79
CA ILE A 41 -0.26 -3.56 2.48
C ILE A 41 -1.41 -3.36 3.46
N TYR A 42 -1.10 -3.37 4.76
CA TYR A 42 -2.10 -3.11 5.79
C TYR A 42 -1.94 -1.68 6.30
N ALA A 43 -3.05 -0.95 6.41
CA ALA A 43 -3.11 0.38 6.99
C ALA A 43 -4.07 0.38 8.17
N ILE A 44 -3.58 0.69 9.35
CA ILE A 44 -4.36 0.75 10.59
C ILE A 44 -4.46 2.22 11.00
N ILE A 45 -5.66 2.77 10.93
CA ILE A 45 -5.93 4.12 11.44
C ILE A 45 -6.23 3.98 12.93
N ASN A 46 -5.44 4.65 13.77
CA ASN A 46 -5.75 4.77 15.19
C ASN A 46 -6.34 6.15 15.50
N THR A 47 -7.54 6.17 16.08
CA THR A 47 -8.30 7.38 16.36
C THR A 47 -7.78 8.14 17.59
N GLU A 48 -7.20 7.43 18.57
CA GLU A 48 -6.63 8.02 19.79
C GLU A 48 -5.29 8.70 19.53
N ARG A 49 -4.43 8.07 18.73
CA ARG A 49 -3.07 8.57 18.42
C ARG A 49 -3.00 9.45 17.16
N LYS A 50 -4.16 9.77 16.54
CA LYS A 50 -4.28 10.59 15.32
C LYS A 50 -3.24 10.25 14.24
N GLY A 51 -3.15 8.98 13.86
CA GLY A 51 -2.14 8.51 12.91
C GLY A 51 -2.55 7.26 12.14
N VAL A 52 -1.75 6.93 11.14
CA VAL A 52 -1.88 5.74 10.30
C VAL A 52 -0.63 4.89 10.45
N LYS A 53 -0.80 3.66 10.88
CA LYS A 53 0.24 2.63 10.85
C LYS A 53 0.15 1.89 9.52
N ILE A 54 1.21 1.85 8.73
CA ILE A 54 1.33 0.98 7.55
C ILE A 54 2.19 -0.22 7.92
N ILE A 55 1.76 -1.42 7.53
CA ILE A 55 2.55 -2.64 7.62
C ILE A 55 2.76 -3.16 6.19
N VAL A 56 4.02 -3.27 5.78
CA VAL A 56 4.46 -3.72 4.45
C VAL A 56 5.69 -4.58 4.61
N ASN A 57 5.73 -5.75 3.95
CA ASN A 57 6.90 -6.64 3.95
C ASN A 57 7.44 -7.00 5.35
N GLY A 58 6.58 -7.02 6.38
CA GLY A 58 6.97 -7.25 7.77
C GLY A 58 7.53 -6.03 8.49
N GLU A 59 7.66 -4.88 7.83
CA GLU A 59 8.04 -3.61 8.45
C GLU A 59 6.82 -2.79 8.85
N GLU A 60 6.87 -2.22 10.05
CA GLU A 60 5.83 -1.35 10.57
C GLU A 60 6.28 0.12 10.51
N HIS A 61 5.50 0.94 9.82
CA HIS A 61 5.77 2.37 9.62
C HIS A 61 4.62 3.19 10.20
N TRP A 62 4.92 4.08 11.15
CA TRP A 62 3.93 4.97 11.74
C TRP A 62 3.98 6.36 11.09
N PHE A 63 2.82 6.84 10.64
CA PHE A 63 2.67 8.16 10.04
C PHE A 63 1.67 9.00 10.83
N ASN A 64 2.14 10.13 11.35
CA ASN A 64 1.31 11.17 11.97
C ASN A 64 1.00 12.32 11.01
N ASN A 65 1.74 12.42 9.89
CA ASN A 65 1.59 13.45 8.87
C ASN A 65 1.22 12.81 7.53
N PHE A 66 0.23 13.42 6.88
CA PHE A 66 -0.29 13.04 5.57
C PHE A 66 0.77 13.13 4.46
N ASP A 67 1.60 14.16 4.45
CA ASP A 67 2.62 14.34 3.40
C ASP A 67 3.64 13.19 3.38
N LYS A 68 3.99 12.70 4.57
CA LYS A 68 4.92 11.56 4.73
C LYS A 68 4.27 10.25 4.26
N LEU A 69 2.98 10.09 4.54
CA LEU A 69 2.18 8.95 4.09
C LEU A 69 2.08 8.91 2.56
N ASP A 70 1.74 10.04 1.94
CA ASP A 70 1.63 10.15 0.48
C ASP A 70 2.99 9.94 -0.20
N SER A 71 4.05 10.58 0.31
CA SER A 71 5.41 10.36 -0.17
C SER A 71 5.84 8.88 -0.09
N PHE A 72 5.47 8.18 1.00
CA PHE A 72 5.78 6.77 1.17
C PHE A 72 5.03 5.89 0.17
N LEU A 73 3.72 6.10 0.01
CA LEU A 73 2.90 5.38 -0.97
C LEU A 73 3.35 5.65 -2.41
N GLY A 74 3.76 6.89 -2.71
CA GLY A 74 4.33 7.27 -4.00
C GLY A 74 5.65 6.56 -4.30
N ARG A 75 6.57 6.49 -3.32
CA ARG A 75 7.83 5.73 -3.45
C ARG A 75 7.59 4.24 -3.65
N LEU A 76 6.58 3.69 -2.96
CA LEU A 76 6.19 2.29 -3.12
C LEU A 76 5.79 2.00 -4.58
N LYS A 77 4.94 2.85 -5.16
CA LYS A 77 4.51 2.78 -6.57
C LYS A 77 5.65 3.06 -7.57
N GLN A 78 6.63 3.86 -7.18
CA GLN A 78 7.79 4.11 -8.04
C GLN A 78 8.70 2.88 -8.14
N ARG A 79 8.92 2.15 -7.03
CA ARG A 79 9.66 0.88 -7.06
C ARG A 79 9.01 -0.17 -7.97
N GLU A 80 7.68 -0.26 -7.96
CA GLU A 80 6.88 -1.09 -8.88
C GLU A 80 7.23 -0.80 -10.35
N ASN A 81 7.21 0.49 -10.74
CA ASN A 81 7.53 0.90 -12.11
C ASN A 81 8.95 0.55 -12.55
N ASP A 82 9.94 0.69 -11.66
CA ASP A 82 11.33 0.40 -12.00
C ASP A 82 11.63 -1.10 -12.06
N PHE A 83 11.01 -1.92 -11.21
CA PHE A 83 11.09 -3.38 -11.31
C PHE A 83 10.47 -3.89 -12.62
N MET A 84 9.28 -3.40 -12.98
CA MET A 84 8.63 -3.72 -14.26
C MET A 84 9.49 -3.35 -15.47
N LYS A 85 10.21 -2.22 -15.43
CA LYS A 85 11.17 -1.85 -16.49
C LYS A 85 12.31 -2.87 -16.60
N ILE A 86 12.87 -3.31 -15.48
CA ILE A 86 13.94 -4.33 -15.46
C ILE A 86 13.42 -5.66 -16.02
N LEU A 87 12.24 -6.10 -15.58
CA LEU A 87 11.63 -7.35 -16.04
C LEU A 87 11.36 -7.33 -17.55
N ARG A 88 10.81 -6.21 -18.07
CA ARG A 88 10.58 -6.01 -19.51
C ARG A 88 11.89 -6.05 -20.31
N ARG A 89 12.95 -5.38 -19.84
CA ARG A 89 14.28 -5.42 -20.50
C ARG A 89 14.81 -6.85 -20.59
N LYS A 90 14.68 -7.65 -19.52
CA LYS A 90 15.12 -9.05 -19.50
C LYS A 90 14.32 -9.92 -20.48
N ASN A 91 13.00 -9.76 -20.52
CA ASN A 91 12.13 -10.50 -21.46
C ASN A 91 12.42 -10.14 -22.92
N LEU A 92 12.65 -8.86 -23.20
CA LEU A 92 12.95 -8.38 -24.55
C LEU A 92 14.32 -8.89 -25.02
N SER A 93 15.34 -8.88 -24.14
CA SER A 93 16.64 -9.50 -24.43
C SER A 93 16.54 -11.00 -24.71
N LYS A 94 15.72 -11.73 -23.95
CA LYS A 94 15.48 -13.17 -24.19
C LYS A 94 14.78 -13.43 -25.52
N LYS A 95 13.82 -12.58 -25.89
CA LYS A 95 13.08 -12.67 -27.16
C LYS A 95 13.96 -12.36 -28.38
N LEU A 96 14.87 -11.39 -28.27
CA LEU A 96 15.84 -11.09 -29.34
C LEU A 96 16.82 -12.25 -29.56
N ARG A 97 17.35 -12.84 -28.48
CA ARG A 97 18.26 -14.01 -28.56
C ARG A 97 17.63 -15.27 -29.17
N THR A 98 16.30 -15.35 -29.19
CA THR A 98 15.56 -16.47 -29.78
C THR A 98 15.14 -16.21 -31.23
N LEU A 99 15.26 -14.97 -31.71
CA LEU A 99 15.01 -14.58 -33.10
C LEU A 99 16.30 -14.55 -33.95
N ASP A 100 17.48 -14.53 -33.33
CA ASP A 100 18.80 -14.64 -33.98
C ASP A 100 19.23 -16.10 -34.29
N ILE A 101 18.26 -17.02 -34.44
CA ILE A 101 18.46 -18.41 -34.91
C ILE A 101 17.61 -18.61 -36.16
#